data_AF-A0AA48H2R9-F1
#
_entry.id   AF-A0AA48H2R9-F1
#
_cell.length_a   1.000
_cell.length_b   1.000
_cell.length_c   1.000
_cell.angle_alpha   90.00
_cell.angle_beta   90.00
_cell.angle_gamma   90.00
#
_symmetry.space_group_name_H-M   'P 1'
#
loop_
_entity.id
_entity.type
_entity.pdbx_description
1 polymer ?
#
loop_
_entity_poly.entity_id
_entity_poly.type
_entity_poly.pdbx_seq_one_letter_code
_entity_poly.pdbx_strand_id
1 'polypeptide(L)' 'MMNTRHADPERVSELLKRLFVPGYEQARHHISAAIQEGELEPNRAHGYYSSEQIKAVLKFAAANQGQD' A
#
# COMPACT_ATOMS: atom_id res chain seq x y z
N MET A 1 -24.85 20.82 -19.65
CA MET A 1 -23.63 21.10 -18.87
C MET A 1 -23.09 19.78 -18.34
N MET A 2 -21.99 19.26 -18.90
CA MET A 2 -21.28 18.15 -18.28
C MET A 2 -20.61 18.69 -17.02
N ASN A 3 -21.03 18.16 -15.87
CA ASN A 3 -20.41 18.49 -14.58
C ASN A 3 -19.11 17.69 -14.49
N THR A 4 -18.01 18.26 -15.01
CA THR A 4 -16.70 17.60 -14.97
C THR A 4 -16.15 17.70 -13.55
N ARG A 5 -16.65 16.83 -12.66
CA ARG A 5 -16.07 16.66 -11.33
C ARG A 5 -14.65 16.14 -11.52
N HIS A 6 -13.66 17.01 -11.42
CA HIS A 6 -12.26 16.59 -11.38
C HIS A 6 -12.07 15.81 -10.09
N ALA A 7 -11.95 14.49 -10.20
CA ALA A 7 -11.61 13.65 -9.07
C ALA A 7 -10.15 13.93 -8.70
N ASP A 8 -9.90 14.13 -7.41
CA ASP A 8 -8.55 14.30 -6.87
C ASP A 8 -7.65 13.13 -7.33
N PRO A 9 -6.57 13.39 -8.08
CA PRO A 9 -5.69 12.36 -8.62
C PRO A 9 -5.14 11.41 -7.55
N GLU A 10 -4.86 11.88 -6.34
CA GLU A 10 -4.39 11.04 -5.24
C GLU A 10 -5.48 10.06 -4.80
N ARG A 11 -6.70 10.57 -4.65
CA ARG A 11 -7.85 9.75 -4.28
C ARG A 11 -8.19 8.71 -5.34
N VAL A 12 -8.08 9.06 -6.62
CA VAL A 12 -8.26 8.11 -7.72
C VAL A 12 -7.16 7.05 -7.70
N SER A 13 -5.90 7.45 -7.52
CA SER A 13 -4.76 6.55 -7.42
C SER A 13 -4.94 5.54 -6.28
N GLU A 14 -5.34 5.99 -5.09
CA GLU A 14 -5.59 5.10 -3.94
C GLU A 14 -6.74 4.12 -4.19
N LEU A 15 -7.82 4.55 -4.85
CA LEU A 15 -8.92 3.66 -5.22
C LEU A 15 -8.46 2.60 -6.23
N LEU A 16 -7.67 2.99 -7.24
CA LEU A 16 -7.12 2.06 -8.22
C LEU A 16 -6.20 1.04 -7.56
N LYS A 17 -5.33 1.46 -6.63
CA LYS A 17 -4.46 0.52 -5.88
C LYS A 17 -5.28 -0.52 -5.11
N ARG A 18 -6.35 -0.11 -4.43
CA ARG A 18 -7.24 -1.04 -3.68
C ARG A 18 -7.97 -2.03 -4.59
N LEU A 19 -8.38 -1.59 -5.78
CA LEU A 19 -9.09 -2.45 -6.73
C LEU A 19 -8.17 -3.43 -7.46
N PHE A 20 -6.96 -2.98 -7.83
CA PHE A 20 -6.11 -3.71 -8.77
C PHE A 20 -4.87 -4.36 -8.14
N VAL A 21 -4.49 -4.01 -6.91
CA VAL A 21 -3.33 -4.61 -6.22
C VAL A 21 -3.84 -5.53 -5.11
N PRO A 22 -3.82 -6.87 -5.32
CA PRO A 22 -4.28 -7.82 -4.32
C PRO A 22 -3.53 -7.65 -3.00
N GLY A 23 -4.27 -7.58 -1.89
CA GLY A 23 -3.70 -7.45 -0.55
C GLY A 23 -3.23 -6.03 -0.18
N TYR A 24 -3.34 -5.05 -1.08
CA TYR A 24 -2.90 -3.67 -0.81
C TYR A 24 -3.60 -3.03 0.37
N GLU A 25 -4.93 -3.16 0.47
CA GLU A 25 -5.71 -2.57 1.56
C GLU A 25 -5.29 -3.10 2.94
N GLN A 26 -4.89 -4.37 3.01
CA GLN A 26 -4.40 -4.99 4.23
C GLN A 26 -2.96 -4.54 4.52
N ALA A 27 -2.11 -4.48 3.48
CA ALA A 27 -0.70 -4.14 3.63
C ALA A 27 -0.46 -2.67 3.96
N ARG A 28 -1.27 -1.73 3.43
CA ARG A 28 -1.03 -0.27 3.52
C ARG A 28 -0.83 0.25 4.95
N HIS A 29 -1.45 -0.41 5.93
CA HIS A 29 -1.33 -0.04 7.35
C HIS A 29 0.00 -0.47 7.98
N HIS A 30 0.74 -1.37 7.34
CA HIS A 30 2.01 -1.91 7.81
C HIS A 30 3.21 -1.45 6.99
N ILE A 31 2.99 -0.77 5.86
CA ILE A 31 4.07 -0.29 4.97
C ILE A 31 5.06 0.60 5.72
N SER A 32 4.58 1.58 6.48
CA SER A 32 5.47 2.49 7.22
C SER A 32 6.32 1.75 8.26
N ALA A 33 5.73 0.78 8.96
CA ALA A 33 6.45 -0.04 9.95
C ALA A 33 7.48 -0.95 9.26
N ALA A 34 7.12 -1.60 8.16
CA ALA A 34 8.03 -2.44 7.39
C ALA A 34 9.22 -1.63 6.81
N ILE A 35 9.00 -0.37 6.42
CA ILE A 35 10.08 0.54 6.00
C ILE A 35 11.02 0.87 7.16
N GLN A 36 10.45 1.18 8.33
CA GLN A 36 11.22 1.54 9.51
C GLN A 36 12.10 0.38 10.01
N GLU A 37 11.59 -0.85 9.94
CA GLU A 37 12.31 -2.07 10.30
C GLU A 37 13.26 -2.57 9.19
N GLY A 38 13.32 -1.89 8.04
CA GLY A 38 14.20 -2.24 6.92
C GLY A 38 13.75 -3.46 6.09
N GLU A 39 12.56 -4.00 6.35
CA GLU A 39 11.99 -5.13 5.60
C GLU A 39 11.44 -4.68 4.23
N LEU A 40 11.11 -3.39 4.08
CA LEU A 40 10.66 -2.80 2.83
C LEU A 40 11.50 -1.57 2.48
N GLU A 41 12.13 -1.59 1.31
CA GLU A 41 12.78 -0.38 0.80
C GLU A 41 11.74 0.69 0.44
N PRO A 42 11.90 1.94 0.90
CA PRO A 42 11.01 3.03 0.56
C PRO A 42 11.05 3.29 -0.95
N ASN A 43 9.92 3.14 -1.63
CA ASN A 43 9.88 3.36 -3.08
C ASN A 43 9.98 4.87 -3.40
N ARG A 44 10.89 5.24 -4.30
CA ARG A 44 11.01 6.61 -4.84
C ARG A 44 9.81 7.05 -5.69
N ALA A 45 9.01 6.12 -6.22
CA ALA A 45 7.87 6.43 -7.08
C ALA A 45 6.52 6.33 -6.32
N HIS A 46 5.97 7.47 -5.90
CA HIS A 46 4.57 7.75 -5.54
C HIS A 46 3.75 6.60 -4.88
N GLY A 47 4.36 5.81 -3.99
CA GLY A 47 3.66 4.78 -3.22
C GLY A 47 3.05 3.64 -4.05
N TYR A 48 3.65 3.27 -5.17
CA TYR A 48 3.30 2.05 -5.91
C TYR A 48 4.20 0.91 -5.44
N TYR A 49 3.63 -0.13 -4.86
CA TYR A 49 4.37 -1.31 -4.43
C TYR A 49 4.05 -2.48 -5.35
N SER A 50 5.07 -3.25 -5.71
CA SER A 50 4.89 -4.47 -6.49
C SER A 50 4.08 -5.50 -5.68
N SER A 51 3.48 -6.47 -6.37
CA SER A 51 2.79 -7.56 -5.68
C SER A 51 3.72 -8.34 -4.73
N GLU A 52 5.00 -8.43 -5.04
CA GLU A 52 6.01 -9.06 -4.16
C GLU A 52 6.28 -8.24 -2.91
N GLN A 53 6.40 -6.92 -3.04
CA GLN A 53 6.54 -6.00 -1.91
C GLN A 53 5.30 -6.04 -1.00
N ILE A 54 4.11 -6.09 -1.58
CA ILE A 54 2.87 -6.24 -0.80
C ILE A 54 2.85 -7.57 -0.04
N LYS A 55 3.27 -8.68 -0.66
CA LYS A 55 3.39 -9.96 0.05
C LYS A 55 4.42 -9.91 1.18
N ALA A 56 5.56 -9.26 0.97
CA ALA A 56 6.58 -9.09 2.01
C ALA A 56 6.02 -8.32 3.22
N VAL A 57 5.33 -7.20 2.98
CA VAL A 57 4.68 -6.42 4.04
C VAL A 57 3.63 -7.22 4.79
N LEU A 58 2.82 -8.03 4.10
CA LEU A 58 1.84 -8.89 4.76
C LEU A 58 2.50 -9.99 5.59
N LYS A 59 3.61 -10.56 5.12
CA LYS A 59 4.40 -11.55 5.88
C LYS A 59 5.00 -10.92 7.13
N PHE A 60 5.56 -9.71 7.00
CA PHE A 60 6.03 -8.90 8.13
C PHE A 60 4.91 -8.64 9.13
N ALA A 61 3.73 -8.22 8.67
CA ALA A 61 2.60 -7.96 9.55
C ALA A 61 2.18 -9.22 10.32
N ALA A 62 2.09 -10.37 9.65
CA ALA A 62 1.75 -11.63 10.29
C ALA A 62 2.79 -12.08 11.34
N ALA A 63 4.09 -11.84 11.08
CA ALA A 63 5.15 -12.18 12.02
C ALA A 63 5.09 -11.34 13.32
N ASN A 64 4.67 -10.07 13.21
CA ASN A 64 4.60 -9.14 14.33
C ASN A 64 3.25 -9.13 15.07
N GLN A 65 2.21 -9.76 14.51
CA GLN A 65 0.91 -9.97 15.17
C GLN A 65 0.89 -11.15 16.16
N GLY A 66 2.02 -11.86 16.32
CA GLY A 66 2.18 -12.97 17.27
C GLY A 66 2.99 -12.64 18.53
N GLN A 67 3.31 -11.38 18.77
CA GLN A 67 3.96 -10.88 19.99
C GLN A 67 2.97 -10.00 20.76
N ASP A 68 2.01 -10.65 21.44
CA ASP A 68 1.24 -10.04 22.53
C ASP A 68 2.06 -10.05 23.84
#